data_AF-A0AAN6SXV9-F1
#
_entry.id   AF-A0AAN6SXV9-F1
#
_cell.length_a   1.000
_cell.length_b   1.000
_cell.length_c   1.000
_cell.angle_alpha   90.00
_cell.angle_beta   90.00
_cell.angle_gamma   90.00
#
_symmetry.space_group_name_H-M   'P 1'
#
loop_
_entity.id
_entity.type
_entity.pdbx_description
1 polymer ?
#
loop_
_entity_poly.entity_id
_entity_poly.type
_entity_poly.pdbx_seq_one_letter_code
_entity_poly.pdbx_strand_id
1 'polypeptide(L)'
;MTSNPPTNFHHPYQPYNVQLDFMRAVYDVLEKGNGQVGILESPTGTGKSLSLICAALTWLRAHKRARFEASFEATAAGMRGEPEWMVEAALRRKSGELARRWEEREAGLERVRVRERE
;
A
#
# COMPACT_ATOMS: atom_id res chain seq x y z
N MET A 1 5.38 -15.36 -18.01
CA MET A 1 4.16 -15.09 -17.22
C MET A 1 4.55 -15.20 -15.75
N THR A 2 4.96 -14.09 -15.13
CA THR A 2 5.32 -14.08 -13.70
C THR A 2 4.03 -14.04 -12.89
N SER A 3 3.60 -15.17 -12.35
CA SER A 3 2.46 -15.26 -11.45
C SER A 3 2.80 -14.53 -10.15
N ASN A 4 2.33 -13.29 -10.01
CA ASN A 4 2.24 -12.64 -8.71
C ASN A 4 1.35 -13.51 -7.81
N PRO A 5 1.69 -13.70 -6.52
CA PRO A 5 0.82 -14.42 -5.59
C PRO A 5 -0.59 -13.80 -5.60
N PRO A 6 -1.64 -14.57 -5.34
CA PRO A 6 -3.02 -14.06 -5.40
C PRO A 6 -3.18 -12.89 -4.41
N THR A 7 -3.25 -11.67 -4.95
CA THR A 7 -3.45 -10.46 -4.17
C THR A 7 -4.85 -10.46 -3.57
N ASN A 8 -4.97 -10.43 -2.24
CA ASN A 8 -6.25 -10.23 -1.58
C ASN A 8 -6.63 -8.75 -1.65
N PHE A 9 -7.65 -8.42 -2.44
CA PHE A 9 -8.13 -7.05 -2.62
C PHE A 9 -9.02 -6.53 -1.48
N HIS A 10 -9.24 -7.33 -0.43
CA HIS A 10 -10.11 -6.99 0.70
C HIS A 10 -11.50 -6.52 0.26
N HIS A 11 -12.04 -7.16 -0.78
CA HIS A 11 -13.40 -6.89 -1.23
C HIS A 11 -14.39 -7.30 -0.11
N PRO A 12 -15.38 -6.47 0.24
CA PRO A 12 -16.27 -6.75 1.37
C PRO A 12 -17.23 -7.92 1.16
N TYR A 13 -17.36 -8.39 -0.08
CA TYR A 13 -18.16 -9.55 -0.48
C TYR A 13 -17.30 -10.50 -1.32
N GLN A 14 -17.79 -11.72 -1.58
CA GLN A 14 -17.15 -12.61 -2.54
C GLN A 14 -17.19 -11.98 -3.95
N PRO A 15 -16.03 -11.59 -4.52
CA PRO A 15 -16.00 -10.90 -5.81
C PRO A 15 -16.28 -11.88 -6.96
N TYR A 16 -16.97 -11.41 -7.99
CA TYR A 16 -17.11 -12.15 -9.24
C TYR A 16 -15.76 -12.20 -9.99
N ASN A 17 -15.61 -13.18 -10.88
CA ASN A 17 -14.38 -13.31 -11.69
C ASN A 17 -14.06 -12.03 -12.47
N VAL A 18 -15.06 -11.39 -13.07
CA VAL A 18 -14.88 -10.12 -13.81
C VAL A 18 -14.37 -8.98 -12.92
N GLN A 19 -14.79 -8.93 -11.64
CA GLN A 19 -14.29 -7.94 -10.68
C GLN A 19 -12.85 -8.24 -10.29
N LEU A 20 -12.50 -9.52 -10.09
CA LEU A 20 -11.12 -9.93 -9.82
C LEU A 20 -10.19 -9.54 -10.97
N ASP A 21 -10.59 -9.78 -12.22
CA ASP A 21 -9.79 -9.44 -13.39
C ASP A 21 -9.64 -7.93 -13.54
N PHE A 22 -10.71 -7.17 -13.31
CA PHE A 22 -10.66 -5.71 -13.27
C PHE A 22 -9.71 -5.20 -12.17
N MET A 23 -9.80 -5.74 -10.95
CA MET A 23 -8.94 -5.34 -9.84
C MET A 23 -7.46 -5.66 -10.09
N ARG A 24 -7.16 -6.82 -10.67
CA ARG A 24 -5.80 -7.19 -11.10
C ARG A 24 -5.26 -6.23 -12.15
N ALA A 25 -6.08 -5.90 -13.17
CA ALA A 25 -5.67 -4.95 -14.21
C ALA A 25 -5.37 -3.55 -13.64
N VAL A 26 -6.21 -3.05 -12.72
CA VAL A 26 -5.95 -1.79 -12.00
C VAL A 26 -4.62 -1.87 -11.23
N TYR A 27 -4.43 -2.94 -10.46
CA TYR A 27 -3.23 -3.13 -9.65
C TYR A 27 -1.97 -3.14 -10.52
N ASP A 28 -1.98 -3.88 -11.63
CA ASP A 28 -0.83 -4.00 -12.54
C ASP A 28 -0.48 -2.67 -13.20
N VAL A 29 -1.48 -1.86 -13.57
CA VAL A 29 -1.25 -0.51 -14.12
C VAL A 29 -0.57 0.38 -13.08
N LEU A 30 -1.02 0.33 -11.84
CA LEU A 30 -0.42 1.11 -10.74
C LEU A 30 1.00 0.63 -10.41
N GLU A 31 1.21 -0.68 -10.40
CA GLU A 31 2.50 -1.29 -10.04
C GLU A 31 3.59 -1.05 -11.09
N LYS A 32 3.25 -1.08 -12.38
CA LYS A 32 4.19 -0.75 -13.45
C LYS A 32 4.69 0.70 -13.36
N GLY A 33 3.85 1.62 -12.90
CA GLY A 33 4.22 3.01 -12.65
C GLY A 33 4.67 3.77 -13.91
N ASN A 34 5.68 4.62 -13.76
CA ASN A 34 6.37 5.37 -14.83
C ASN A 34 5.46 6.21 -15.75
N GLY A 35 4.37 6.76 -15.22
CA GLY A 35 3.44 7.59 -15.98
C GLY A 35 2.56 6.81 -16.95
N GLN A 36 2.48 5.48 -16.82
CA GLN A 36 1.58 4.65 -17.62
C GLN A 36 0.11 5.03 -17.37
N VAL A 37 -0.68 5.06 -18.44
CA VAL A 37 -2.13 5.24 -18.39
C VAL A 37 -2.82 3.93 -18.73
N GLY A 38 -3.73 3.46 -17.87
CA GLY A 38 -4.57 2.30 -18.11
C GLY A 38 -6.00 2.71 -18.46
N ILE A 39 -6.51 2.26 -19.61
CA ILE A 39 -7.91 2.45 -20.02
C ILE A 39 -8.64 1.13 -19.76
N LEU A 40 -9.56 1.13 -18.78
CA LEU A 40 -10.24 -0.07 -18.30
C LEU A 40 -11.76 0.09 -18.41
N GLU A 41 -12.38 -0.74 -19.24
CA GLU A 41 -13.83 -0.88 -19.35
C GLU A 41 -14.32 -2.05 -18.49
N SER A 42 -15.50 -1.89 -17.88
CA SER A 42 -16.20 -2.96 -17.18
C SER A 42 -17.69 -2.79 -17.46
N PRO A 43 -18.46 -3.88 -17.73
CA PRO A 43 -19.90 -3.80 -17.91
C PRO A 43 -20.60 -3.06 -16.76
N THR A 44 -21.67 -2.34 -17.05
CA THR A 44 -22.44 -1.62 -16.02
C THR A 44 -23.06 -2.60 -15.01
N GLY A 45 -23.24 -2.17 -13.77
CA GLY A 45 -23.80 -3.02 -12.70
C GLY A 45 -22.83 -4.00 -12.04
N THR A 46 -21.57 -4.07 -12.49
CA THR A 46 -20.55 -5.00 -11.94
C THR A 46 -19.76 -4.46 -10.75
N GLY A 47 -20.17 -3.33 -10.15
CA GLY A 47 -19.47 -2.77 -8.98
C GLY A 47 -18.08 -2.19 -9.30
N LYS A 48 -17.90 -1.57 -10.48
CA LYS A 48 -16.65 -0.93 -10.93
C LYS A 48 -16.03 -0.01 -9.88
N SER A 49 -16.84 0.87 -9.27
CA SER A 49 -16.35 1.84 -8.28
C SER A 49 -15.75 1.15 -7.05
N LEU A 50 -16.44 0.15 -6.49
CA LEU A 50 -15.95 -0.60 -5.34
C LEU A 50 -14.69 -1.40 -5.68
N SER A 51 -14.69 -2.07 -6.83
CA SER A 51 -13.55 -2.83 -7.33
C SER A 51 -12.31 -1.92 -7.52
N LEU A 52 -12.50 -0.74 -8.12
CA LEU A 52 -11.44 0.24 -8.30
C LEU A 52 -10.84 0.69 -6.96
N ILE A 53 -11.68 1.00 -5.97
CA ILE A 53 -11.23 1.43 -4.63
C ILE A 53 -10.47 0.29 -3.94
N CYS A 54 -11.00 -0.94 -3.95
CA CYS A 54 -10.35 -2.11 -3.37
C CYS A 54 -8.95 -2.35 -3.97
N ALA A 55 -8.84 -2.32 -5.30
CA ALA A 55 -7.55 -2.48 -5.99
C ALA A 55 -6.57 -1.35 -5.65
N ALA A 56 -7.00 -0.09 -5.74
CA ALA A 56 -6.15 1.06 -5.49
C ALA A 56 -5.66 1.14 -4.04
N LEU A 57 -6.52 0.86 -3.05
CA LEU A 57 -6.14 0.86 -1.64
C LEU A 57 -5.21 -0.30 -1.30
N THR A 58 -5.46 -1.48 -1.89
CA THR A 58 -4.58 -2.66 -1.72
C THR A 58 -3.19 -2.37 -2.27
N TRP A 59 -3.11 -1.82 -3.49
CA TRP A 59 -1.85 -1.38 -4.07
C TRP A 59 -1.16 -0.32 -3.20
N LEU A 60 -1.88 0.71 -2.76
CA LEU A 60 -1.29 1.79 -1.96
C LEU A 60 -0.69 1.29 -0.65
N ARG A 61 -1.32 0.30 0.00
CA ARG A 61 -0.79 -0.34 1.22
C ARG A 61 0.49 -1.11 0.93
N ALA A 62 0.49 -1.96 -0.11
CA ALA A 62 1.65 -2.72 -0.52
C ALA A 62 2.82 -1.80 -0.92
N HIS A 63 2.54 -0.78 -1.73
CA HIS A 63 3.52 0.20 -2.20
C HIS A 63 4.17 0.98 -1.04
N LYS A 64 3.37 1.42 -0.04
CA LYS A 64 3.91 2.08 1.16
C LYS A 64 4.80 1.15 1.98
N ARG A 65 4.41 -0.12 2.12
CA ARG A 65 5.20 -1.13 2.85
C ARG A 65 6.53 -1.40 2.13
N ALA A 66 6.51 -1.65 0.83
CA ALA A 66 7.74 -1.90 0.06
C ALA A 66 8.69 -0.70 0.11
N ARG A 67 8.17 0.53 -0.03
CA ARG A 67 8.97 1.76 0.09
C ARG A 67 9.53 1.96 1.49
N PHE A 68 8.83 1.52 2.53
CA PHE A 68 9.32 1.53 3.90
C PHE A 68 10.49 0.54 4.04
N GLU A 69 10.32 -0.71 3.64
CA GLU A 69 11.36 -1.76 3.69
C GLU A 69 12.62 -1.31 2.92
N ALA A 70 12.46 -0.81 1.69
CA ALA A 70 13.57 -0.26 0.90
C ALA A 70 14.27 0.92 1.59
N SER A 71 13.55 1.72 2.37
CA SER A 71 14.15 2.81 3.16
C SER A 71 15.06 2.25 4.26
N PHE A 72 14.65 1.19 4.96
CA PHE A 72 15.48 0.54 5.99
C PHE A 72 16.74 -0.05 5.38
N GLU A 73 16.59 -0.80 4.28
CA GLU A 73 17.71 -1.36 3.53
C GLU A 73 18.69 -0.27 3.07
N ALA A 74 18.19 0.85 2.55
CA ALA A 74 19.04 1.98 2.17
C ALA A 74 19.82 2.57 3.36
N THR A 75 19.22 2.64 4.55
CA THR A 75 19.91 3.09 5.77
C THR A 75 20.99 2.10 6.19
N ALA A 76 20.69 0.80 6.21
CA ALA A 76 21.68 -0.23 6.53
C ALA A 76 22.83 -0.24 5.50
N ALA A 77 22.50 -0.11 4.21
CA ALA A 77 23.47 -0.01 3.12
C ALA A 77 24.38 1.22 3.22
N GLY A 78 23.87 2.35 3.72
CA GLY A 78 24.64 3.57 3.94
C GLY A 78 25.61 3.49 5.13
N MET A 79 25.41 2.52 6.03
CA MET A 79 26.25 2.30 7.22
C MET A 79 27.11 1.04 7.11
N ARG A 80 27.36 0.57 5.87
CA ARG A 80 28.24 -0.58 5.63
C ARG A 80 29.64 -0.29 6.18
N GLY A 81 30.13 -1.19 7.04
CA GLY A 81 31.43 -1.07 7.68
C GLY A 81 31.38 -0.50 9.10
N GLU A 82 30.24 0.03 9.54
CA GLU A 82 30.04 0.43 10.93
C GLU A 82 29.81 -0.79 11.84
N PRO A 83 30.10 -0.68 13.14
CA PRO A 83 29.75 -1.70 14.13
C PRO A 83 28.23 -1.97 14.17
N GLU A 84 27.85 -3.22 14.42
CA GLU A 84 26.45 -3.69 14.39
C GLU A 84 25.52 -2.87 15.29
N TRP A 85 25.98 -2.50 16.49
CA TRP A 85 25.20 -1.69 17.44
C TRP A 85 24.86 -0.29 16.91
N MET A 86 25.71 0.27 16.04
CA MET A 86 25.48 1.59 15.45
C MET A 86 24.42 1.50 14.34
N VAL A 87 24.50 0.45 13.51
CA VAL A 87 23.49 0.14 12.49
C VAL A 87 22.14 -0.11 13.15
N GLU A 88 22.11 -0.92 14.22
CA GLU A 88 20.89 -1.22 14.98
C GLU A 88 20.28 0.05 15.60
N ALA A 89 21.10 0.90 16.23
CA ALA A 89 20.62 2.16 16.81
C ALA A 89 20.00 3.09 15.75
N ALA A 90 20.61 3.16 14.56
CA ALA A 90 20.09 3.95 13.45
C ALA A 90 18.75 3.41 12.91
N LEU A 91 18.63 2.10 12.72
CA LEU A 91 17.38 1.46 12.31
C LEU A 91 16.30 1.62 13.38
N ARG A 92 16.64 1.47 14.66
CA ARG A 92 15.72 1.68 15.79
C ARG A 92 15.17 3.10 15.84
N ARG A 93 16.02 4.11 15.64
CA ARG A 93 15.60 5.52 15.56
C ARG A 93 14.61 5.72 14.41
N LYS A 94 14.92 5.18 13.23
CA LYS A 94 14.06 5.29 12.04
C LYS A 94 12.70 4.61 12.24
N SER A 95 12.68 3.42 12.84
CA SER A 95 11.44 2.74 13.24
C SER A 95 10.61 3.59 14.19
N GLY A 96 11.24 4.21 15.20
CA GLY A 96 10.56 5.08 16.15
C GLY A 96 9.94 6.32 15.50
N GLU A 97 10.66 6.99 14.59
CA GLU A 97 10.13 8.15 13.85
C GLU A 97 8.90 7.79 13.01
N LEU A 98 8.92 6.61 12.39
CA LEU A 98 7.82 6.12 11.57
C LEU A 98 6.61 5.69 12.40
N ALA A 99 6.84 5.03 13.54
CA ALA A 99 5.79 4.69 14.50
C ALA A 99 5.09 5.95 15.01
N ARG A 100 5.85 6.98 15.39
CA ARG A 100 5.27 8.27 15.82
C ARG A 100 4.41 8.90 14.74
N ARG A 101 4.88 8.90 13.49
CA ARG A 101 4.12 9.45 12.35
C ARG A 101 2.83 8.67 12.08
N TRP A 102 2.82 7.36 12.36
CA TRP A 102 1.61 6.54 12.28
C TRP A 102 0.62 6.89 13.40
N GLU A 103 1.09 7.00 14.64
CA GLU A 103 0.26 7.40 15.78
C GLU A 103 -0.37 8.79 15.59
N GLU A 104 0.41 9.77 15.14
CA GLU A 104 -0.07 11.12 14.82
C GLU A 104 -1.18 11.10 13.75
N ARG A 105 -1.02 10.26 12.71
CA ARG A 105 -2.01 10.09 11.65
C ARG A 105 -3.30 9.46 12.18
N GLU A 106 -3.20 8.37 12.93
CA GLU A 106 -4.37 7.69 13.51
C GLU A 106 -5.11 8.61 14.48
N ALA A 107 -4.40 9.32 15.35
CA ALA A 107 -5.00 10.32 16.24
C ALA A 107 -5.72 11.42 15.43
N GLY A 108 -5.16 11.85 14.30
CA GLY A 108 -5.80 12.79 13.38
C GLY A 108 -7.09 12.23 12.77
N LEU A 109 -7.07 10.99 12.30
CA LEU A 109 -8.24 10.31 11.73
C LEU A 109 -9.35 10.13 12.78
N GLU A 110 -9.00 9.77 14.01
CA GLU A 110 -9.97 9.63 15.09
C GLU A 110 -10.65 10.95 15.43
N ARG A 111 -9.89 12.05 15.48
CA ARG A 111 -10.46 13.41 15.66
C ARG A 111 -11.48 13.76 14.57
N VAL A 112 -11.20 13.39 13.32
CA VAL A 112 -12.14 13.62 12.21
C VAL A 112 -13.40 12.77 12.36
N ARG A 113 -13.25 11.48 12.69
CA ARG A 113 -14.39 10.56 12.90
C ARG A 113 -15.29 10.95 14.05
N VAL A 114 -14.74 11.55 15.12
CA VAL A 114 -15.53 12.08 16.23
C VAL A 114 -16.35 13.28 15.74
N ARG A 115 -15.73 14.21 15.02
CA ARG A 115 -16.39 15.40 14.46
C ARG A 115 -17.53 15.05 13.49
N GLU A 116 -17.38 14.01 12.68
CA GLU A 116 -18.42 13.60 11.71
C GLU A 116 -19.64 12.90 12.36
N ARG A 117 -19.54 12.53 13.65
CA ARG A 117 -20.66 11.92 14.40
C ARG A 117 -21.48 12.94 15.18
N GLU A 118 -20.99 14.17 15.33
CA GLU A 118 -21.69 15.31 15.94
C GLU A 118 -22.52 16.06 14.89
#